data_AF-A0A4W5LMQ9-F1
#
_entry.id   AF-A0A4W5LMQ9-F1
#
_cell.length_a   1.000
_cell.length_b   1.000
_cell.length_c   1.000
_cell.angle_alpha   90.00
_cell.angle_beta   90.00
_cell.angle_gamma   90.00
#
_symmetry.space_group_name_H-M   'P 1'
#
loop_
_entity.id
_entity.type
_entity.pdbx_description
1 polymer ?
#
loop_
_entity_poly.entity_id
_entity_poly.type
_entity_poly.pdbx_seq_one_letter_code
_entity_poly.pdbx_strand_id
1 'polypeptide(L)'
;MRIYSPLTDPYVKIFCHGGKLLVFPGEGSHWLNMDILIKALHSQGHTITVVRMTKSWYIKDESPYYSSITIPVTNAMDEEFVKPIIKKVIDIERGTSSVLNFIHLQIEMFSSMSKVHKHACDLATAVLKDKDLMKTLKENQYDLVLTDPAWGADILVAHYLQLPLVYNVRWVISREGHLTIAPSPMSYIPITLSGLSDKMNFTERVKNIYELLDIRATSTYQHYDQEYDFP
;
A
#
# COMPACT_ATOMS: atom_id res chain seq x y z
N MET A 1 -12.62 -18.40 -49.42
CA MET A 1 -12.52 -17.68 -48.13
C MET A 1 -11.14 -17.05 -48.08
N ARG A 2 -11.01 -15.78 -48.50
CA ARG A 2 -9.74 -15.05 -48.53
C ARG A 2 -9.63 -14.23 -47.25
N ILE A 3 -8.55 -14.44 -46.52
CA ILE A 3 -8.22 -13.74 -45.29
C ILE A 3 -7.60 -12.39 -45.71
N TYR A 4 -8.24 -11.27 -45.37
CA TYR A 4 -7.63 -9.95 -45.55
C TYR A 4 -6.58 -9.75 -44.44
N SER A 5 -5.32 -9.67 -44.85
CA SER A 5 -4.24 -9.08 -44.05
C SER A 5 -4.34 -7.56 -44.18
N PRO A 6 -4.36 -6.77 -43.08
CA PRO A 6 -4.20 -5.33 -43.19
C PRO A 6 -2.75 -5.04 -43.56
N LEU A 7 -2.57 -4.42 -44.72
CA LEU A 7 -1.32 -3.80 -45.13
C LEU A 7 -0.98 -2.70 -44.11
N THR A 8 -0.03 -2.95 -43.22
CA THR A 8 0.56 -1.92 -42.37
C THR A 8 1.56 -1.11 -43.19
N ASP A 9 1.26 0.17 -43.38
CA ASP A 9 2.15 1.15 -43.99
C ASP A 9 3.46 1.30 -43.17
N PRO A 10 4.65 1.12 -43.76
CA PRO A 10 5.94 1.23 -43.07
C PRO A 10 6.29 2.65 -42.57
N TYR A 11 5.46 3.66 -42.85
CA TYR A 11 5.69 5.05 -42.42
C TYR A 11 4.78 5.53 -41.27
N VAL A 12 3.87 4.70 -40.77
CA VAL A 12 3.09 5.04 -39.57
C VAL A 12 3.92 4.69 -38.33
N LYS A 13 4.72 5.65 -37.85
CA LYS A 13 5.17 5.64 -36.46
C LYS A 13 3.91 5.72 -35.59
N ILE A 14 3.49 4.58 -35.04
CA ILE A 14 2.58 4.58 -33.90
C ILE A 14 3.35 5.27 -32.76
N PHE A 15 3.09 6.56 -32.56
CA PHE A 15 3.45 7.20 -31.31
C PHE A 15 2.54 6.57 -30.26
N CYS A 16 3.02 5.53 -29.57
CA CYS A 16 2.42 5.11 -28.31
C CYS A 16 2.62 6.28 -27.34
N HIS A 17 1.59 7.11 -27.20
CA HIS A 17 1.56 8.12 -26.16
C HIS A 17 1.48 7.39 -24.82
N GLY A 18 2.41 7.68 -23.90
CA GLY A 18 2.36 7.12 -22.56
C GLY A 18 1.17 7.70 -21.80
N GLY A 19 0.45 6.84 -21.09
CA GLY A 19 -0.67 7.26 -20.24
C GLY A 19 -0.26 8.19 -19.09
N LYS A 20 -1.21 8.98 -18.62
CA LYS A 20 -1.11 9.89 -17.48
C LYS A 20 -1.58 9.20 -16.21
N LEU A 21 -0.66 8.99 -15.27
CA LEU A 21 -0.88 8.15 -14.08
C LEU A 21 -0.93 9.03 -12.83
N LEU A 22 -1.96 8.82 -12.01
CA LEU A 22 -1.98 9.32 -10.64
C LEU A 22 -1.46 8.21 -9.72
N VAL A 23 -0.47 8.51 -8.90
CA VAL A 23 0.15 7.54 -8.01
C VAL A 23 -0.17 7.88 -6.56
N PHE A 24 -0.75 6.94 -5.84
CA PHE A 24 -1.00 7.02 -4.39
C PHE A 24 -0.13 5.98 -3.67
N PRO A 25 1.08 6.35 -3.23
CA PRO A 25 1.99 5.42 -2.60
C PRO A 25 1.80 5.33 -1.09
N GLY A 26 2.18 4.17 -0.53
CA GLY A 26 2.52 4.04 0.88
C GLY A 26 3.94 4.56 1.16
N GLU A 27 4.23 4.84 2.44
CA GLU A 27 5.54 5.30 2.89
C GLU A 27 6.55 4.16 3.10
N GLY A 28 7.85 4.47 3.16
CA GLY A 28 8.88 3.49 3.55
C GLY A 28 9.18 2.46 2.48
N SER A 29 9.13 1.17 2.84
CA SER A 29 9.37 0.06 1.90
C SER A 29 8.35 0.00 0.76
N HIS A 30 7.11 0.43 1.01
CA HIS A 30 6.06 0.53 -0.02
C HIS A 30 6.46 1.54 -1.10
N TRP A 31 6.98 2.71 -0.69
CA TRP A 31 7.50 3.70 -1.62
C TRP A 31 8.69 3.16 -2.44
N LEU A 32 9.66 2.49 -1.80
CA LEU A 32 10.83 1.96 -2.52
C LEU A 32 10.42 1.00 -3.65
N ASN A 33 9.41 0.18 -3.42
CA ASN A 33 8.86 -0.71 -4.45
C ASN A 33 8.23 0.08 -5.61
N MET A 34 7.45 1.12 -5.30
CA MET A 34 6.78 1.94 -6.30
C MET A 34 7.75 2.88 -7.05
N ASP A 35 8.78 3.41 -6.40
CA ASP A 35 9.77 4.32 -7.00
C ASP A 35 10.50 3.67 -8.19
N ILE A 36 10.84 2.39 -8.08
CA ILE A 36 11.44 1.63 -9.18
C ILE A 36 10.46 1.53 -10.36
N LEU A 37 9.19 1.22 -10.09
CA LEU A 37 8.14 1.11 -11.10
C LEU A 37 7.85 2.46 -11.77
N ILE A 38 7.79 3.55 -10.99
CA ILE A 38 7.57 4.92 -11.48
C ILE A 38 8.68 5.32 -12.46
N LYS A 39 9.95 5.05 -12.11
CA LYS A 39 11.09 5.35 -13.01
C LYS A 39 11.00 4.56 -14.32
N ALA A 40 10.61 3.29 -14.25
CA ALA A 40 10.40 2.48 -15.44
C ALA A 40 9.26 3.03 -16.31
N LEU A 41 8.11 3.36 -15.72
CA LEU A 41 6.96 3.94 -16.43
C LEU A 41 7.32 5.29 -17.06
N HIS A 42 8.01 6.16 -16.33
CA HIS A 42 8.50 7.44 -16.85
C HIS A 42 9.41 7.23 -18.07
N SER A 43 10.33 6.26 -18.02
CA SER A 43 11.22 5.95 -19.15
C SER A 43 10.47 5.45 -20.40
N GLN A 44 9.26 4.93 -20.23
CA GLN A 44 8.36 4.50 -21.31
C GLN A 44 7.44 5.63 -21.81
N GLY A 45 7.64 6.87 -21.33
CA GLY A 45 6.90 8.05 -21.78
C GLY A 45 5.61 8.33 -21.00
N HIS A 46 5.34 7.64 -19.90
CA HIS A 46 4.20 7.93 -19.02
C HIS A 46 4.40 9.25 -18.27
N THR A 47 3.34 10.05 -18.17
CA THR A 47 3.33 11.24 -17.30
C THR A 47 2.83 10.86 -15.93
N ILE A 48 3.59 11.14 -14.87
CA ILE A 48 3.31 10.62 -13.55
C ILE A 48 3.15 11.78 -12.56
N THR A 49 2.05 11.76 -11.81
CA THR A 49 1.83 12.63 -10.66
C THR A 49 1.75 11.78 -9.39
N VAL A 50 2.62 12.04 -8.42
CA VAL A 50 2.64 11.33 -7.13
C VAL A 50 1.95 12.18 -6.06
N VAL A 51 0.99 11.59 -5.36
CA VAL A 51 0.41 12.19 -4.16
C VAL A 51 1.33 11.89 -2.98
N ARG A 52 1.69 12.93 -2.24
CA ARG A 52 2.49 12.84 -1.01
C ARG A 52 1.84 13.64 0.10
N MET A 53 2.30 13.43 1.32
CA MET A 53 1.88 14.18 2.49
C MET A 53 2.94 15.23 2.87
N THR A 54 2.55 16.27 3.60
CA THR A 54 3.51 17.24 4.18
C THR A 54 4.55 16.58 5.08
N LYS A 55 4.19 15.45 5.71
CA LYS A 55 5.05 14.65 6.58
C LYS A 55 5.75 13.47 5.87
N SER A 56 5.68 13.39 4.54
CA SER A 56 6.38 12.35 3.76
C SER A 56 7.91 12.50 3.89
N TRP A 57 8.59 11.40 4.22
CA TRP A 57 10.01 11.33 4.54
C TRP A 57 10.95 10.86 3.39
N TYR A 58 10.46 10.01 2.47
CA TYR A 58 11.22 9.39 1.37
C TYR A 58 10.67 9.86 0.02
N ILE A 59 9.38 10.19 -0.05
CA ILE A 59 8.73 10.75 -1.24
C ILE A 59 9.05 12.24 -1.31
N LYS A 60 9.93 12.58 -2.26
CA LYS A 60 10.35 13.95 -2.51
C LYS A 60 9.25 14.74 -3.20
N ASP A 61 9.17 16.02 -2.89
CA ASP A 61 8.36 17.00 -3.60
C ASP A 61 8.86 17.25 -5.02
N GLU A 62 10.18 17.31 -5.20
CA GLU A 62 10.83 17.49 -6.50
C GLU A 62 11.46 16.18 -7.00
N SER A 63 11.18 15.85 -8.27
CA SER A 63 11.73 14.67 -8.93
C SER A 63 11.79 14.88 -10.44
N PRO A 64 12.84 14.38 -11.12
CA PRO A 64 12.88 14.38 -12.58
C PRO A 64 11.96 13.32 -13.21
N TYR A 65 11.36 12.43 -12.40
CA TYR A 65 10.57 11.29 -12.88
C TYR A 65 9.06 11.46 -12.69
N TYR A 66 8.63 12.43 -11.88
CA TYR A 66 7.22 12.67 -11.57
C TYR A 66 7.01 14.12 -11.08
N SER A 67 5.79 14.64 -11.25
CA SER A 67 5.31 15.81 -10.51
C SER A 67 4.66 15.37 -9.20
N SER A 68 4.63 16.23 -8.18
CA SER A 68 4.01 15.89 -6.89
C SER A 68 2.84 16.78 -6.54
N ILE A 69 1.86 16.20 -5.83
CA ILE A 69 0.78 16.91 -5.14
C ILE A 69 0.98 16.66 -3.65
N THR A 70 1.15 17.73 -2.88
CA THR A 70 1.38 17.64 -1.44
C THR A 70 0.08 17.91 -0.68
N ILE A 71 -0.40 16.91 0.05
CA ILE A 71 -1.59 17.00 0.90
C ILE A 71 -1.17 17.42 2.31
N PRO A 72 -1.71 18.54 2.84
CA PRO A 72 -1.43 18.95 4.20
C PRO A 72 -2.10 18.00 5.19
N VAL A 73 -1.28 17.38 6.04
CA VAL A 73 -1.74 16.52 7.14
C VAL A 73 -1.09 16.94 8.45
N THR A 74 -1.85 16.87 9.54
CA THR A 74 -1.35 17.14 10.89
C THR A 74 -0.68 15.91 11.49
N ASN A 75 -1.24 14.73 11.24
CA ASN A 75 -0.73 13.44 11.69
C ASN A 75 -0.62 12.48 10.50
N ALA A 76 0.42 11.66 10.50
CA ALA A 76 0.68 10.65 9.48
C ALA A 76 1.49 9.51 10.08
N MET A 77 1.60 8.40 9.34
CA MET A 77 2.57 7.33 9.63
C MET A 77 3.98 7.79 9.22
N ASP A 78 4.54 8.73 9.96
CA ASP A 78 5.81 9.42 9.67
C ASP A 78 7.03 8.83 10.43
N GLU A 79 8.18 9.51 10.35
CA GLU A 79 9.45 9.07 10.96
C GLU A 79 9.36 8.83 12.44
N GLU A 80 8.70 9.75 13.11
CA GLU A 80 8.56 9.75 14.55
C GLU A 80 7.58 8.66 15.00
N PHE A 81 6.56 8.37 14.20
CA PHE A 81 5.64 7.26 14.45
C PHE A 81 6.30 5.89 14.29
N VAL A 82 7.06 5.69 13.21
CA VAL A 82 7.55 4.34 12.81
C VAL A 82 8.87 3.95 13.49
N LYS A 83 9.80 4.89 13.70
CA LYS A 83 11.13 4.60 14.29
C LYS A 83 11.09 3.83 15.61
N PRO A 84 10.26 4.20 16.61
CA PRO A 84 10.19 3.48 17.88
C PRO A 84 9.75 2.03 17.74
N ILE A 85 8.78 1.78 16.85
CA ILE A 85 8.25 0.44 16.57
C ILE A 85 9.34 -0.41 15.93
N ILE A 86 10.01 0.09 14.88
CA ILE A 86 11.12 -0.62 14.23
C ILE A 86 12.24 -0.94 15.21
N LYS A 87 12.63 0.03 16.05
CA LYS A 87 13.67 -0.19 17.06
C LYS A 87 13.31 -1.35 18.00
N LYS A 88 12.07 -1.37 18.51
CA LYS A 88 11.59 -2.42 19.41
C LYS A 88 11.55 -3.79 18.74
N VAL A 89 11.13 -3.85 17.47
CA VAL A 89 11.16 -5.08 16.66
C VAL A 89 12.61 -5.58 16.52
N ILE A 90 13.55 -4.72 16.17
CA ILE A 90 14.98 -5.09 16.04
C ILE A 90 15.55 -5.61 17.37
N ASP A 91 15.23 -4.96 18.49
CA ASP A 91 15.71 -5.37 19.81
C ASP A 91 15.16 -6.76 20.21
N ILE A 92 13.91 -7.08 19.83
CA ILE A 92 13.31 -8.40 20.02
C ILE A 92 14.00 -9.45 19.13
N GLU A 93 14.16 -9.17 17.84
CA GLU A 93 14.81 -10.08 16.88
C GLU A 93 16.26 -10.40 17.25
N ARG A 94 16.97 -9.45 17.87
CA ARG A 94 18.35 -9.66 18.36
C ARG A 94 18.44 -10.49 19.64
N GLY A 95 17.31 -10.95 20.19
CA GLY A 95 17.28 -11.68 21.45
C GLY A 95 17.65 -10.83 22.67
N THR A 96 17.66 -9.50 22.53
CA THR A 96 17.98 -8.57 23.62
C THR A 96 16.77 -8.23 24.49
N SER A 97 15.65 -8.95 24.31
CA SER A 97 14.33 -8.59 24.82
C SER A 97 13.60 -9.81 25.41
N SER A 98 12.71 -9.58 26.38
CA SER A 98 11.98 -10.64 27.09
C SER A 98 10.65 -11.02 26.42
N VAL A 99 10.06 -12.16 26.80
CA VAL A 99 8.71 -12.58 26.36
C VAL A 99 7.64 -11.51 26.69
N LEU A 100 7.81 -10.78 27.80
CA LEU A 100 6.93 -9.66 28.16
C LEU A 100 7.01 -8.51 27.14
N ASN A 101 8.21 -8.24 26.60
CA ASN A 101 8.38 -7.21 25.58
C ASN A 101 7.74 -7.62 24.25
N PHE A 102 7.71 -8.92 23.92
CA PHE A 102 6.95 -9.43 22.77
C PHE A 102 5.45 -9.20 22.96
N ILE A 103 4.86 -9.57 24.10
CA ILE A 103 3.45 -9.30 24.40
C ILE A 103 3.15 -7.79 24.35
N HIS A 104 4.03 -6.97 24.93
CA HIS A 104 3.90 -5.53 24.89
C HIS A 104 4.01 -4.97 23.46
N LEU A 105 4.85 -5.56 22.59
CA LEU A 105 4.91 -5.21 21.17
C LEU A 105 3.58 -5.52 20.48
N GLN A 106 2.98 -6.69 20.74
CA GLN A 106 1.69 -7.05 20.12
C GLN A 106 0.57 -6.05 20.49
N ILE A 107 0.49 -5.66 21.76
CA ILE A 107 -0.47 -4.63 22.22
C ILE A 107 -0.21 -3.27 21.54
N GLU A 108 1.05 -2.86 21.45
CA GLU A 108 1.43 -1.62 20.76
C GLU A 108 1.13 -1.67 19.27
N MET A 109 1.35 -2.81 18.60
CA MET A 109 1.02 -3.00 17.19
C MET A 109 -0.48 -2.88 16.96
N PHE A 110 -1.30 -3.51 17.82
CA PHE A 110 -2.76 -3.38 17.75
C PHE A 110 -3.21 -1.92 17.91
N SER A 111 -2.69 -1.21 18.93
CA SER A 111 -2.98 0.23 19.11
C SER A 111 -2.51 1.07 17.91
N SER A 112 -1.35 0.74 17.34
CA SER A 112 -0.78 1.41 16.18
C SER A 112 -1.65 1.21 14.95
N MET A 113 -2.22 0.03 14.72
CA MET A 113 -3.13 -0.20 13.59
C MET A 113 -4.37 0.70 13.65
N SER A 114 -4.97 0.89 14.84
CA SER A 114 -6.07 1.84 15.00
C SER A 114 -5.65 3.28 14.67
N LYS A 115 -4.46 3.70 15.08
CA LYS A 115 -3.92 5.03 14.76
C LYS A 115 -3.66 5.19 13.26
N VAL A 116 -3.06 4.19 12.61
CA VAL A 116 -2.80 4.25 11.17
C VAL A 116 -4.11 4.26 10.38
N HIS A 117 -5.10 3.46 10.78
CA HIS A 117 -6.42 3.50 10.15
C HIS A 117 -7.05 4.89 10.28
N LYS A 118 -6.97 5.52 11.46
CA LYS A 118 -7.40 6.90 11.65
C LYS A 118 -6.66 7.87 10.73
N HIS A 119 -5.34 7.75 10.59
CA HIS A 119 -4.56 8.59 9.68
C HIS A 119 -4.98 8.40 8.21
N ALA A 120 -5.32 7.18 7.80
CA ALA A 120 -5.85 6.91 6.47
C ALA A 120 -7.21 7.60 6.26
N CYS A 121 -8.12 7.51 7.24
CA CYS A 121 -9.41 8.20 7.20
C CYS A 121 -9.26 9.73 7.18
N ASP A 122 -8.34 10.27 7.97
CA ASP A 122 -8.03 11.70 7.99
C ASP A 122 -7.48 12.17 6.61
N LEU A 123 -6.59 11.38 5.99
CA LEU A 123 -6.07 11.65 4.65
C LEU A 123 -7.16 11.62 3.59
N ALA A 124 -8.00 10.58 3.57
CA ALA A 124 -9.13 10.47 2.65
C ALA A 124 -10.07 11.67 2.82
N THR A 125 -10.36 12.04 4.06
CA THR A 125 -11.21 13.20 4.40
C THR A 125 -10.59 14.51 3.91
N ALA A 126 -9.28 14.70 4.12
CA ALA A 126 -8.56 15.91 3.70
C ALA A 126 -8.61 16.07 2.18
N VAL A 127 -8.40 14.98 1.42
CA VAL A 127 -8.46 15.01 -0.04
C VAL A 127 -9.89 15.23 -0.53
N LEU A 128 -10.85 14.43 -0.05
CA LEU A 128 -12.23 14.45 -0.58
C LEU A 128 -13.01 15.73 -0.22
N LYS A 129 -12.70 16.38 0.90
CA LYS A 129 -13.34 17.64 1.30
C LYS A 129 -12.72 18.87 0.65
N ASP A 130 -11.49 18.77 0.15
CA ASP A 130 -10.85 19.86 -0.57
C ASP A 130 -11.40 19.92 -2.01
N LYS A 131 -12.32 20.86 -2.23
CA LYS A 131 -13.01 21.03 -3.51
C LYS A 131 -12.06 21.46 -4.63
N ASP A 132 -11.07 22.30 -4.32
CA ASP A 132 -10.14 22.84 -5.31
C ASP A 132 -9.14 21.76 -5.73
N LEU A 133 -8.66 20.97 -4.78
CA LEU A 133 -7.86 19.79 -5.06
C LEU A 133 -8.64 18.76 -5.88
N MET A 134 -9.86 18.38 -5.46
CA MET A 134 -10.66 17.40 -6.19
C MET A 134 -11.02 17.86 -7.60
N LYS A 135 -11.28 19.16 -7.77
CA LYS A 135 -11.46 19.77 -9.10
C LYS A 135 -10.19 19.63 -9.93
N THR A 136 -9.04 20.00 -9.38
CA THR A 136 -7.73 19.88 -10.04
C THR A 136 -7.43 18.44 -10.45
N LEU A 137 -7.71 17.46 -9.57
CA LEU A 137 -7.50 16.04 -9.87
C LEU A 137 -8.38 15.56 -11.03
N LYS A 138 -9.65 15.99 -11.08
CA LYS A 138 -10.58 15.66 -12.17
C LYS A 138 -10.20 16.32 -13.49
N GLU A 139 -9.85 17.61 -13.46
CA GLU A 139 -9.46 18.37 -14.65
C GLU A 139 -8.13 17.89 -15.24
N ASN A 140 -7.29 17.26 -14.43
CA ASN A 140 -6.05 16.66 -14.91
C ASN A 140 -6.25 15.43 -15.81
N GLN A 141 -7.43 14.80 -15.85
CA GLN A 141 -7.75 13.70 -16.77
C GLN A 141 -6.70 12.57 -16.73
N TYR A 142 -6.48 11.99 -15.55
CA TYR A 142 -5.64 10.80 -15.40
C TYR A 142 -6.29 9.59 -16.07
N ASP A 143 -5.49 8.67 -16.60
CA ASP A 143 -5.97 7.44 -17.24
C ASP A 143 -6.24 6.32 -16.21
N LEU A 144 -5.46 6.29 -15.12
CA LEU A 144 -5.61 5.34 -14.03
C LEU A 144 -4.95 5.85 -12.74
N VAL A 145 -5.27 5.17 -11.64
CA VAL A 145 -4.60 5.29 -10.35
C VAL A 145 -3.73 4.05 -10.10
N LEU A 146 -2.43 4.25 -9.95
CA LEU A 146 -1.48 3.22 -9.51
C LEU A 146 -1.27 3.38 -8.00
N THR A 147 -1.64 2.37 -7.22
CA THR A 147 -1.68 2.54 -5.77
C THR A 147 -1.18 1.34 -4.99
N ASP A 148 -0.70 1.60 -3.78
CA ASP A 148 -0.48 0.60 -2.75
C ASP A 148 -1.68 0.62 -1.77
N PRO A 149 -2.60 -0.35 -1.84
CA PRO A 149 -3.84 -0.36 -1.06
C PRO A 149 -3.65 -0.75 0.41
N ALA A 150 -2.43 -0.68 0.98
CA ALA A 150 -2.17 -1.09 2.36
C ALA A 150 -3.12 -0.45 3.39
N TRP A 151 -3.57 0.78 3.14
CA TRP A 151 -4.39 1.56 4.10
C TRP A 151 -5.75 2.02 3.57
N GLY A 152 -5.99 1.99 2.26
CA GLY A 152 -7.31 2.11 1.63
C GLY A 152 -7.83 3.54 1.36
N ALA A 153 -7.20 4.57 1.91
CA ALA A 153 -7.57 5.97 1.64
C ALA A 153 -7.49 6.33 0.14
N ASP A 154 -6.46 5.80 -0.50
CA ASP A 154 -6.16 5.86 -1.92
C ASP A 154 -7.25 5.23 -2.80
N ILE A 155 -7.79 4.08 -2.38
CA ILE A 155 -8.90 3.39 -3.08
C ILE A 155 -10.14 4.28 -3.09
N LEU A 156 -10.48 4.87 -1.93
CA LEU A 156 -11.64 5.76 -1.82
C LEU A 156 -11.51 6.96 -2.75
N VAL A 157 -10.35 7.62 -2.75
CA VAL A 157 -10.11 8.77 -3.65
C VAL A 157 -10.22 8.36 -5.12
N ALA A 158 -9.61 7.24 -5.51
CA ALA A 158 -9.68 6.75 -6.88
C ALA A 158 -11.13 6.46 -7.33
N HIS A 159 -11.94 5.88 -6.44
CA HIS A 159 -13.36 5.63 -6.69
C HIS A 159 -14.13 6.93 -6.92
N TYR A 160 -13.91 7.96 -6.10
CA TYR A 160 -14.52 9.29 -6.28
C TYR A 160 -14.07 10.00 -7.57
N LEU A 161 -12.87 9.70 -8.06
CA LEU A 161 -12.36 10.18 -9.34
C LEU A 161 -12.88 9.35 -10.54
N GLN A 162 -13.53 8.21 -10.29
CA GLN A 162 -14.01 7.27 -11.31
C GLN A 162 -12.87 6.74 -12.22
N LEU A 163 -11.70 6.51 -11.63
CA LEU A 163 -10.52 6.05 -12.34
C LEU A 163 -10.30 4.53 -12.17
N PRO A 164 -9.82 3.84 -13.21
CA PRO A 164 -9.32 2.48 -13.07
C PRO A 164 -8.22 2.39 -12.00
N LEU A 165 -8.28 1.35 -11.16
CA LEU A 165 -7.30 1.10 -10.10
C LEU A 165 -6.33 -0.02 -10.51
N VAL A 166 -5.04 0.22 -10.34
CA VAL A 166 -3.97 -0.78 -10.47
C VAL A 166 -3.24 -0.89 -9.15
N TYR A 167 -3.29 -2.07 -8.53
CA TYR A 167 -2.62 -2.31 -7.25
C TYR A 167 -1.16 -2.72 -7.46
N ASN A 168 -0.25 -2.05 -6.76
CA ASN A 168 1.16 -2.40 -6.64
C ASN A 168 1.48 -2.71 -5.19
N VAL A 169 1.18 -3.94 -4.77
CA VAL A 169 1.42 -4.34 -3.39
C VAL A 169 1.73 -5.82 -3.31
N ARG A 170 2.66 -6.17 -2.43
CA ARG A 170 2.94 -7.56 -2.08
C ARG A 170 2.09 -8.03 -0.89
N TRP A 171 1.82 -7.13 0.06
CA TRP A 171 1.18 -7.38 1.36
C TRP A 171 -0.02 -6.46 1.57
N VAL A 172 -1.21 -7.03 1.78
CA VAL A 172 -2.38 -6.27 2.25
C VAL A 172 -2.61 -6.65 3.70
N ILE A 173 -2.81 -5.67 4.58
CA ILE A 173 -2.90 -5.90 6.04
C ILE A 173 -4.00 -6.89 6.39
N SER A 174 -5.07 -6.91 5.59
CA SER A 174 -6.18 -7.81 5.80
C SER A 174 -5.92 -9.25 5.30
N ARG A 175 -4.97 -9.45 4.38
CA ARG A 175 -4.76 -10.70 3.65
C ARG A 175 -3.33 -10.81 3.16
N GLU A 176 -2.64 -11.89 3.57
CA GLU A 176 -1.44 -12.28 2.84
C GLU A 176 -1.84 -12.69 1.42
N GLY A 177 -1.42 -11.91 0.43
CA GLY A 177 -1.85 -12.05 -0.96
C GLY A 177 -1.45 -13.40 -1.56
N HIS A 178 -0.42 -14.03 -1.01
CA HIS A 178 -0.08 -15.41 -1.33
C HIS A 178 -1.17 -16.39 -0.86
N LEU A 179 -1.68 -16.26 0.38
CA LEU A 179 -2.64 -17.20 0.96
C LEU A 179 -4.02 -17.14 0.31
N THR A 180 -4.37 -16.03 -0.36
CA THR A 180 -5.63 -15.89 -1.08
C THR A 180 -5.62 -16.58 -2.44
N ILE A 181 -4.46 -16.67 -3.07
CA ILE A 181 -4.27 -17.29 -4.40
C ILE A 181 -3.78 -18.74 -4.27
N ALA A 182 -2.93 -19.01 -3.28
CA ALA A 182 -2.29 -20.30 -3.03
C ALA A 182 -2.27 -20.58 -1.51
N PRO A 183 -3.28 -21.29 -0.98
CA PRO A 183 -3.30 -21.68 0.43
C PRO A 183 -2.07 -22.53 0.77
N SER A 184 -1.24 -22.02 1.68
CA SER A 184 -0.04 -22.71 2.15
C SER A 184 -0.35 -23.56 3.38
N PRO A 185 0.17 -24.80 3.51
CA PRO A 185 -0.02 -25.61 4.70
C PRO A 185 0.66 -24.97 5.92
N MET A 186 -0.16 -24.45 6.81
CA MET A 186 0.23 -23.76 8.06
C MET A 186 1.06 -24.60 9.02
N SER A 187 1.06 -25.91 8.84
CA SER A 187 1.90 -26.86 9.58
C SER A 187 3.35 -26.93 9.08
N TYR A 188 3.66 -26.37 7.91
CA TYR A 188 4.99 -26.43 7.28
C TYR A 188 5.49 -25.08 6.77
N ILE A 189 4.60 -24.11 6.57
CA ILE A 189 4.97 -22.77 6.09
C ILE A 189 4.77 -21.76 7.24
N PRO A 190 5.86 -21.16 7.76
CA PRO A 190 5.75 -20.17 8.82
C PRO A 190 5.10 -18.89 8.30
N ILE A 191 4.24 -18.29 9.12
CA ILE A 191 3.67 -16.98 8.86
C ILE A 191 4.80 -15.97 8.89
N THR A 192 4.81 -15.09 7.89
CA THR A 192 5.79 -14.02 7.80
C THR A 192 5.78 -13.20 9.08
N LEU A 193 6.97 -12.84 9.59
CA LEU A 193 7.18 -12.17 10.89
C LEU A 193 6.91 -13.01 12.16
N SER A 194 6.52 -14.30 12.05
CA SER A 194 6.41 -15.19 13.23
C SER A 194 7.75 -15.54 13.89
N GLY A 195 8.85 -15.31 13.17
CA GLY A 195 10.21 -15.74 13.56
C GLY A 195 10.44 -17.26 13.45
N LEU A 196 9.48 -18.01 12.88
CA LEU A 196 9.56 -19.46 12.74
C LEU A 196 10.23 -19.89 11.42
N SER A 197 10.85 -21.07 11.42
CA SER A 197 11.43 -21.69 10.21
C SER A 197 10.44 -22.64 9.52
N ASP A 198 10.80 -23.19 8.36
CA ASP A 198 10.08 -24.27 7.69
C ASP A 198 10.14 -25.61 8.47
N LYS A 199 11.03 -25.70 9.47
CA LYS A 199 11.19 -26.85 10.36
C LYS A 199 10.57 -26.57 11.74
N MET A 200 9.24 -26.50 11.79
CA MET A 200 8.49 -26.31 13.05
C MET A 200 8.18 -27.63 13.77
N ASN A 201 8.42 -27.65 15.08
CA ASN A 201 7.88 -28.66 15.99
C ASN A 201 6.38 -28.43 16.27
N PHE A 202 5.74 -29.33 17.03
CA PHE A 202 4.30 -29.25 17.29
C PHE A 202 3.87 -27.91 17.93
N THR A 203 4.57 -27.44 18.96
CA THR A 203 4.24 -26.19 19.66
C THR A 203 4.43 -24.98 18.77
N GLU A 204 5.48 -24.96 17.95
CA GLU A 204 5.73 -23.90 16.96
C GLU A 204 4.63 -23.86 15.90
N ARG A 205 4.12 -25.01 15.45
CA ARG A 205 2.97 -25.07 14.53
C ARG A 205 1.70 -24.51 15.16
N VAL A 206 1.46 -24.78 16.44
CA VAL A 206 0.32 -24.20 17.18
C VAL A 206 0.46 -22.68 17.29
N LYS A 207 1.65 -22.18 17.61
CA LYS A 207 1.95 -20.73 17.59
C LYS A 207 1.71 -20.14 16.21
N ASN A 208 2.20 -20.79 15.16
CA ASN A 208 2.04 -20.33 13.78
C ASN A 208 0.57 -20.18 13.34
N ILE A 209 -0.29 -21.10 13.78
CA ILE A 209 -1.74 -21.03 13.55
C ILE A 209 -2.35 -19.85 14.33
N TYR A 210 -1.94 -19.64 15.58
CA TYR A 210 -2.42 -18.52 16.39
C TYR A 210 -2.08 -17.16 15.75
N GLU A 211 -0.83 -16.96 15.31
CA GLU A 211 -0.40 -15.72 14.64
C GLU A 211 -1.25 -15.41 13.39
N LEU A 212 -1.59 -16.43 12.59
CA LEU A 212 -2.50 -16.24 11.46
C LEU A 212 -3.91 -15.83 11.90
N LEU A 213 -4.45 -16.47 12.94
CA LEU A 213 -5.78 -16.15 13.45
C LEU A 213 -5.83 -14.72 13.99
N ASP A 214 -4.76 -14.25 14.62
CA ASP A 214 -4.65 -12.88 15.13
C ASP A 214 -4.62 -11.83 14.00
N ILE A 215 -3.82 -12.08 12.95
CA ILE A 215 -3.83 -11.27 11.72
C ILE A 215 -5.25 -11.23 11.11
N ARG A 216 -5.92 -12.39 11.02
CA ARG A 216 -7.28 -12.47 10.49
C ARG A 216 -8.28 -11.73 11.37
N ALA A 217 -8.21 -11.86 12.68
CA ALA A 217 -9.10 -11.16 13.60
C ALA A 217 -8.98 -9.63 13.43
N THR A 218 -7.74 -9.14 13.33
CA THR A 218 -7.43 -7.72 13.07
C THR A 218 -7.97 -7.27 11.72
N SER A 219 -7.92 -8.14 10.70
CA SER A 219 -8.50 -7.87 9.37
C SER A 219 -10.03 -7.81 9.35
N THR A 220 -10.71 -8.67 10.11
CA THR A 220 -12.18 -8.67 10.20
C THR A 220 -12.70 -7.45 10.94
N TYR A 221 -11.97 -6.94 11.93
CA TYR A 221 -12.31 -5.65 12.57
C TYR A 221 -12.29 -4.49 11.57
N GLN A 222 -11.34 -4.47 10.63
CA GLN A 222 -11.31 -3.47 9.56
C GLN A 222 -12.45 -3.66 8.54
N HIS A 223 -12.96 -4.88 8.37
CA HIS A 223 -14.09 -5.16 7.48
C HIS A 223 -15.43 -4.68 8.07
N TYR A 224 -15.63 -4.82 9.39
CA TYR A 224 -16.84 -4.32 10.07
C TYR A 224 -16.94 -2.78 10.05
N ASP A 225 -15.81 -2.05 10.07
CA ASP A 225 -15.83 -0.59 9.93
C ASP A 225 -16.09 -0.13 8.48
N GLN A 226 -15.91 -1.00 7.47
CA GLN A 226 -16.23 -0.73 6.07
C GLN A 226 -17.68 -1.05 5.68
N GLU A 227 -18.45 -1.72 6.56
CA GLU A 227 -19.85 -2.09 6.30
C GLU A 227 -20.85 -0.95 6.62
N TYR A 228 -20.35 0.24 7.01
CA TYR A 228 -21.14 1.46 6.95
C TYR A 228 -21.25 1.92 5.50
N ASP A 229 -22.29 1.42 4.82
CA ASP A 229 -22.81 1.96 3.57
C ASP A 229 -22.91 3.50 3.69
N PHE A 230 -22.03 4.20 2.98
CA PHE A 230 -22.22 5.62 2.73
C PHE A 230 -23.17 5.76 1.51
N PRO A 231 -24.20 6.62 1.62
CA PRO A 231 -25.22 6.81 0.58
C PRO A 231 -24.68 7.40 -0.73
#